data_AF-D5EDC4-F1
#
_entry.id   AF-D5EDC4-F1
#
_cell.length_a   1.000
_cell.length_b   1.000
_cell.length_c   1.000
_cell.angle_alpha   90.00
_cell.angle_beta   90.00
_cell.angle_gamma   90.00
#
_symmetry.space_group_name_H-M   'P 1'
#
loop_
_entity.id
_entity.type
_entity.pdbx_description
1 polymer ?
#
loop_
_entity_poly.entity_id
_entity_poly.type
_entity_poly.pdbx_seq_one_letter_code
_entity_poly.pdbx_strand_id
1 'polypeptide(L)'
;MIYELMSSGNIVRLPDAMAVPGLPKTKAPIVVVLLPYNRILIGTSSYLNGEKWEWGKIGEERRAEVFLYQNQSLTLAVEGFHSIFLNDEVVSELRKSLLSQLELPGDHMSTILILKRLLRNDVADIMSGETLKDEQFVLDLIERDLSVKQAYWGIRFALARNDYASVARIKTWIKSVGNLFDEVGQAMQMWFSLTDLPGGKEMAELEGLSFTLDDLQRMNSQRSRPVVLFSRTGYLVLSEQSLEKSETIFRIWLFLPLHLWNELREKRKLSIREIVSASWGYIDARDAMREMEYYGKKTQTTTSPN
;
A
#
# COMPACT_ATOMS: atom_id res chain seq x y z
N MET A 1 19.81 -1.67 12.98
CA MET A 1 19.39 -0.67 13.98
C MET A 1 18.76 -1.38 15.17
N ILE A 2 18.95 -0.88 16.39
CA ILE A 2 18.39 -1.46 17.62
C ILE A 2 17.56 -0.39 18.34
N TYR A 3 16.38 -0.76 18.80
CA TYR A 3 15.46 0.06 19.56
C TYR A 3 15.09 -0.63 20.88
N GLU A 4 14.68 0.15 21.87
CA GLU A 4 14.05 -0.33 23.10
C GLU A 4 12.65 0.28 23.24
N LEU A 5 11.66 -0.55 23.57
CA LEU A 5 10.31 -0.09 23.91
C LEU A 5 10.28 0.40 25.36
N MET A 6 10.00 1.69 25.54
CA MET A 6 9.90 2.34 26.84
C MET A 6 8.54 2.06 27.49
N SER A 7 8.47 2.21 28.82
CA SER A 7 7.21 2.09 29.58
C SER A 7 6.16 3.14 29.18
N SER A 8 6.57 4.25 28.57
CA SER A 8 5.68 5.27 28.01
C SER A 8 4.99 4.84 26.69
N GLY A 9 5.38 3.70 26.12
CA GLY A 9 4.87 3.21 24.84
C GLY A 9 5.64 3.69 23.61
N ASN A 10 6.64 4.55 23.79
CA ASN A 10 7.51 5.03 22.71
C ASN A 10 8.76 4.15 22.54
N ILE A 11 9.41 4.22 21.39
CA ILE A 11 10.71 3.56 21.15
C ILE A 11 11.87 4.55 21.25
N VAL A 12 13.01 4.07 21.74
CA VAL A 12 14.28 4.82 21.76
C VAL A 12 15.33 4.05 20.98
N ARG A 13 16.04 4.73 20.07
CA ARG A 13 17.16 4.14 19.33
C ARG A 13 18.35 3.95 20.26
N LEU A 14 18.85 2.71 20.31
CA LEU A 14 20.07 2.36 21.03
C LEU A 14 21.31 2.53 20.14
N PRO A 15 22.51 2.70 20.73
CA PRO A 15 23.75 2.84 19.97
C PRO A 15 24.03 1.62 19.06
N ASP A 16 24.48 1.87 17.83
CA ASP A 16 24.72 0.81 16.83
C ASP A 16 25.83 -0.18 17.24
N ALA A 17 26.74 0.23 18.13
CA ALA A 17 27.82 -0.61 18.66
C ALA A 17 27.38 -1.53 19.83
N MET A 18 26.12 -1.45 20.26
CA MET A 18 25.63 -2.25 21.38
C MET A 18 25.53 -3.74 20.98
N ALA A 19 26.32 -4.58 21.65
CA ALA A 19 26.19 -6.03 21.55
C ALA A 19 25.13 -6.51 22.55
N VAL A 20 23.98 -6.96 22.05
CA VAL A 20 22.95 -7.61 22.88
C VAL A 20 23.13 -9.13 22.82
N PRO A 21 23.51 -9.80 23.92
CA PRO A 21 23.66 -11.24 23.95
C PRO A 21 22.36 -11.96 23.57
N GLY A 22 22.47 -13.03 22.77
CA GLY A 22 21.31 -13.84 22.36
C GLY A 22 20.53 -13.30 21.15
N LEU A 23 20.97 -12.19 20.53
CA LEU A 23 20.46 -11.79 19.22
C LEU A 23 20.95 -12.75 18.12
N PRO A 24 20.10 -13.07 17.13
CA PRO A 24 20.49 -13.89 16.01
C PRO A 24 21.57 -13.19 15.18
N LYS A 25 22.60 -13.93 14.78
CA LYS A 25 23.60 -13.47 13.80
C LYS A 25 22.98 -13.48 12.40
N THR A 26 22.11 -12.53 12.13
CA THR A 26 21.52 -12.32 10.79
C THR A 26 22.40 -11.35 10.00
N LYS A 27 22.43 -11.49 8.66
CA LYS A 27 23.07 -10.50 7.80
C LYS A 27 22.10 -9.32 7.62
N ALA A 28 22.65 -8.11 7.55
CA ALA A 28 21.91 -6.87 7.29
C ALA A 28 21.04 -6.99 6.02
N PRO A 29 19.88 -6.29 5.95
CA PRO A 29 19.39 -5.26 6.87
C PRO A 29 18.50 -5.81 8.00
N ILE A 30 18.66 -5.23 9.20
CA ILE A 30 17.98 -5.70 10.42
C ILE A 30 17.55 -4.49 11.28
N VAL A 31 16.29 -4.49 11.68
CA VAL A 31 15.75 -3.64 12.76
C VAL A 31 15.40 -4.55 13.94
N VAL A 32 15.93 -4.26 15.12
CA VAL A 32 15.64 -5.01 16.35
C VAL A 32 14.94 -4.10 17.34
N VAL A 33 13.91 -4.60 18.00
CA VAL A 33 13.22 -3.93 19.10
C VAL A 33 13.26 -4.82 20.32
N LEU A 34 13.87 -4.33 21.39
CA LEU A 34 13.83 -4.95 22.70
C LEU A 34 12.48 -4.65 23.34
N LEU A 35 11.79 -5.71 23.77
CA LEU A 35 10.45 -5.64 24.33
C LEU A 35 10.46 -6.15 25.78
N PRO A 36 9.45 -5.78 26.60
CA PRO A 36 9.27 -6.33 27.94
C PRO A 36 9.25 -7.86 27.97
N TYR A 37 9.49 -8.44 29.15
CA TYR A 37 9.45 -9.89 29.40
C TYR A 37 10.48 -10.70 28.58
N ASN A 38 11.66 -10.11 28.36
CA ASN A 38 12.76 -10.72 27.60
C ASN A 38 12.31 -11.13 26.18
N ARG A 39 11.48 -10.29 25.54
CA ARG A 39 10.98 -10.48 24.18
C ARG A 39 11.72 -9.57 23.21
N ILE A 40 11.71 -9.96 21.95
CA ILE A 40 12.25 -9.20 20.83
C ILE A 40 11.30 -9.23 19.66
N LEU A 41 11.29 -8.14 18.91
CA LEU A 41 10.73 -8.03 17.57
C LEU A 41 11.88 -7.73 16.62
N ILE A 42 11.98 -8.49 15.53
CA ILE A 42 13.05 -8.40 14.55
C ILE A 42 12.42 -8.21 13.17
N GLY A 43 12.81 -7.13 12.49
CA GLY A 43 12.52 -6.87 11.10
C GLY A 43 13.73 -7.19 10.23
N THR A 44 13.55 -7.97 9.18
CA THR A 44 14.59 -8.32 8.19
C THR A 44 14.07 -8.19 6.76
N SER A 45 14.98 -8.19 5.77
CA SER A 45 14.60 -8.38 4.37
C SER A 45 14.23 -9.83 4.07
N SER A 46 13.17 -10.05 3.29
CA SER A 46 12.81 -11.33 2.69
C SER A 46 13.42 -11.49 1.29
N TYR A 47 13.29 -12.69 0.69
CA TYR A 47 13.87 -13.03 -0.62
C TYR A 47 13.44 -12.09 -1.78
N LEU A 48 12.34 -11.33 -1.61
CA LEU A 48 11.79 -10.42 -2.61
C LEU A 48 11.94 -8.93 -2.23
N ASN A 49 12.92 -8.59 -1.37
CA ASN A 49 13.08 -7.24 -0.80
C ASN A 49 11.82 -6.73 -0.07
N GLY A 50 10.99 -7.66 0.41
CA GLY A 50 9.84 -7.37 1.26
C GLY A 50 10.23 -7.39 2.73
N GLU A 51 9.47 -6.69 3.56
CA GLU A 51 9.62 -6.74 5.01
C GLU A 51 9.23 -8.11 5.56
N LYS A 52 10.03 -8.65 6.48
CA LYS A 52 9.66 -9.81 7.29
C LYS A 52 9.82 -9.44 8.76
N TRP A 53 8.78 -9.66 9.56
CA TRP A 53 8.80 -9.37 10.99
C TRP A 53 8.56 -10.64 11.80
N GLU A 54 9.44 -10.90 12.74
CA GLU A 54 9.38 -12.04 13.63
C GLU A 54 9.52 -11.58 15.07
N TRP A 55 8.75 -12.17 15.98
CA TRP A 55 8.86 -11.88 17.39
C TRP A 55 8.94 -13.16 18.22
N GLY A 56 9.56 -13.05 19.38
CA GLY A 56 9.76 -14.20 20.26
C GLY A 56 10.62 -13.83 21.46
N LYS A 57 11.09 -14.84 22.17
CA LYS A 57 11.96 -14.66 23.34
C LYS A 57 13.42 -14.61 22.92
N ILE A 58 14.21 -13.80 23.62
CA ILE A 58 15.66 -13.71 23.38
C ILE A 58 16.32 -15.05 23.69
N GLY A 59 17.19 -15.51 22.80
CA GLY A 59 17.92 -16.78 22.92
C GLY A 59 17.17 -18.04 22.49
N GLU A 60 15.88 -17.94 22.12
CA GLU A 60 15.13 -19.06 21.55
C GLU A 60 15.15 -19.01 20.02
N GLU A 61 15.22 -20.19 19.38
CA GLU A 61 15.23 -20.33 17.93
C GLU A 61 13.83 -20.19 17.31
N ARG A 62 12.79 -20.58 18.05
CA ARG A 62 11.41 -20.49 17.58
C ARG A 62 10.89 -19.07 17.75
N ARG A 63 10.52 -18.44 16.64
CA ARG A 63 9.86 -17.14 16.59
C ARG A 63 8.59 -17.23 15.78
N ALA A 64 7.60 -16.44 16.16
CA ALA A 64 6.36 -16.33 15.43
C ALA A 64 6.47 -15.16 14.44
N GLU A 65 6.01 -15.38 13.21
CA GLU A 65 5.86 -14.31 12.24
C GLU A 65 4.71 -13.37 12.66
N VAL A 66 4.92 -12.08 12.45
CA VAL A 66 3.93 -11.03 12.66
C VAL A 66 3.95 -10.06 11.48
N PHE A 67 2.86 -9.34 11.28
CA PHE A 67 2.74 -8.36 10.21
C PHE A 67 2.58 -6.98 10.82
N LEU A 68 3.43 -6.05 10.37
CA LEU A 68 3.32 -4.64 10.70
C LEU A 68 2.59 -3.95 9.55
N TYR A 69 1.45 -3.33 9.85
CA TYR A 69 0.68 -2.57 8.88
C TYR A 69 0.84 -1.07 9.13
N GLN A 70 0.91 -0.29 8.06
CA GLN A 70 1.02 1.18 8.16
C GLN A 70 -0.15 1.75 8.96
N ASN A 71 0.13 2.65 9.90
CA ASN A 71 -0.87 3.33 10.72
C ASN A 71 -1.80 2.37 11.50
N GLN A 72 -1.32 1.17 11.83
CA GLN A 72 -2.05 0.23 12.68
C GLN A 72 -1.19 -0.17 13.87
N SER A 73 -1.79 -0.16 15.06
CA SER A 73 -1.15 -0.66 16.28
C SER A 73 -1.00 -2.18 16.25
N LEU A 74 0.04 -2.70 16.91
CA LEU A 74 0.25 -4.13 17.10
C LEU A 74 0.10 -4.50 18.57
N THR A 75 -0.67 -5.55 18.85
CA THR A 75 -0.76 -6.15 20.19
C THR A 75 -0.18 -7.56 20.16
N LEU A 76 0.80 -7.81 21.03
CA LEU A 76 1.47 -9.10 21.16
C LEU A 76 1.08 -9.75 22.49
N ALA A 77 0.37 -10.87 22.43
CA ALA A 77 -0.08 -11.60 23.61
C ALA A 77 1.06 -12.45 24.18
N VAL A 78 1.39 -12.23 25.46
CA VAL A 78 2.41 -13.01 26.17
C VAL A 78 1.73 -13.84 27.25
N GLU A 79 1.84 -15.17 27.16
CA GLU A 79 1.22 -16.07 28.14
C GLU A 79 1.72 -15.78 29.56
N GLY A 80 0.78 -15.60 30.50
CA GLY A 80 1.08 -15.30 31.90
C GLY A 80 1.51 -13.85 32.19
N PHE A 81 1.51 -12.96 31.21
CA PHE A 81 1.91 -11.55 31.37
C PHE A 81 0.91 -10.60 30.69
N HIS A 82 1.10 -9.29 30.88
CA HIS A 82 0.35 -8.29 30.12
C HIS A 82 0.77 -8.31 28.65
N SER A 83 -0.19 -8.05 27.76
CA SER A 83 0.08 -7.90 26.33
C SER A 83 1.00 -6.70 26.09
N ILE A 84 1.93 -6.87 25.14
CA ILE A 84 2.81 -5.80 24.71
C ILE A 84 2.09 -5.03 23.60
N PHE A 85 1.95 -3.72 23.77
CA PHE A 85 1.26 -2.85 22.83
C PHE A 85 2.28 -1.93 22.13
N LEU A 86 2.26 -1.93 20.81
CA LEU A 86 2.95 -0.97 19.96
C LEU A 86 1.89 -0.09 19.30
N ASN A 87 1.94 1.22 19.53
CA ASN A 87 1.05 2.15 18.85
C ASN A 87 1.38 2.26 17.35
N ASP A 88 0.50 2.90 16.61
CA ASP A 88 0.60 3.10 15.17
C ASP A 88 1.82 3.94 14.75
N GLU A 89 2.21 4.94 15.54
CA GLU A 89 3.42 5.74 15.32
C GLU A 89 4.70 4.89 15.41
N VAL A 90 4.82 4.07 16.46
CA VAL A 90 5.94 3.14 16.67
C VAL A 90 6.00 2.13 15.52
N VAL A 91 4.87 1.52 15.16
CA VAL A 91 4.81 0.57 14.05
C VAL A 91 5.29 1.22 12.75
N SER A 92 4.85 2.45 12.49
CA SER A 92 5.24 3.21 11.30
C SER A 92 6.74 3.53 11.26
N GLU A 93 7.31 3.94 12.39
CA GLU A 93 8.75 4.25 12.50
C GLU A 93 9.63 3.01 12.34
N LEU A 94 9.20 1.86 12.87
CA LEU A 94 9.91 0.59 12.72
C LEU A 94 9.94 0.12 11.27
N ARG A 95 8.80 0.18 10.57
CA ARG A 95 8.72 -0.12 9.14
C ARG A 95 9.59 0.80 8.32
N LYS A 96 9.46 2.11 8.53
CA LYS A 96 10.29 3.12 7.86
C LYS A 96 11.79 2.86 8.06
N SER A 97 12.21 2.52 9.28
CA SER A 97 13.60 2.18 9.61
C SER A 97 14.11 0.95 8.86
N LEU A 98 13.23 -0.05 8.62
CA LEU A 98 13.60 -1.25 7.87
C LEU A 98 13.66 -0.95 6.38
N LEU A 99 12.58 -0.37 5.82
CA LEU A 99 12.46 -0.01 4.41
C LEU A 99 13.58 0.91 3.94
N SER A 100 14.04 1.85 4.78
CA SER A 100 15.12 2.77 4.43
C SER A 100 16.46 2.07 4.19
N GLN A 101 16.59 0.81 4.59
CA GLN A 101 17.78 -0.02 4.37
C GLN A 101 17.61 -1.00 3.19
N LEU A 102 16.41 -1.07 2.58
CA LEU A 102 16.10 -1.94 1.45
C LEU A 102 16.28 -1.21 0.12
N GLU A 103 16.64 -1.98 -0.91
CA GLU A 103 16.55 -1.51 -2.28
C GLU A 103 15.09 -1.41 -2.72
N LEU A 104 14.81 -0.47 -3.62
CA LEU A 104 13.48 -0.31 -4.21
C LEU A 104 13.03 -1.62 -4.89
N PRO A 105 11.81 -2.10 -4.62
CA PRO A 105 11.33 -3.34 -5.19
C PRO A 105 11.01 -3.16 -6.68
N GLY A 106 11.12 -4.25 -7.43
CA GLY A 106 10.73 -4.30 -8.84
C GLY A 106 11.74 -3.69 -9.82
N ASP A 107 11.59 -4.09 -11.08
CA ASP A 107 12.49 -3.72 -12.17
C ASP A 107 12.03 -2.47 -12.93
N HIS A 108 12.96 -1.54 -13.15
CA HIS A 108 12.72 -0.31 -13.90
C HIS A 108 12.29 -0.60 -15.34
N MET A 109 13.03 -1.47 -16.05
CA MET A 109 12.82 -1.69 -17.49
C MET A 109 11.44 -2.26 -17.79
N SER A 110 11.02 -3.26 -17.02
CA SER A 110 9.70 -3.88 -17.12
C SER A 110 8.58 -2.86 -16.85
N THR A 111 8.80 -1.98 -15.88
CA THR A 111 7.86 -0.92 -15.50
C THR A 111 7.72 0.12 -16.61
N ILE A 112 8.83 0.68 -17.09
CA ILE A 112 8.81 1.77 -18.06
C ILE A 112 8.30 1.32 -19.43
N LEU A 113 8.56 0.08 -19.85
CA LEU A 113 8.00 -0.47 -21.08
C LEU A 113 6.48 -0.60 -21.04
N ILE A 114 5.91 -0.86 -19.86
CA ILE A 114 4.46 -0.84 -19.67
C ILE A 114 3.95 0.59 -19.68
N LEU A 115 4.56 1.48 -18.90
CA LEU A 115 4.14 2.87 -18.75
C LEU A 115 4.21 3.62 -20.08
N LYS A 116 5.26 3.44 -20.87
CA LYS A 116 5.43 4.06 -22.20
C LYS A 116 4.24 3.82 -23.12
N ARG A 117 3.60 2.64 -23.06
CA ARG A 117 2.41 2.30 -23.87
C ARG A 117 1.13 3.01 -23.39
N LEU A 118 1.17 3.67 -22.24
CA LEU A 118 0.06 4.40 -21.62
C LEU A 118 0.22 5.91 -21.77
N LEU A 119 1.43 6.39 -22.05
CA LEU A 119 1.75 7.80 -22.16
C LEU A 119 1.30 8.38 -23.50
N ARG A 120 1.01 9.69 -23.49
CA ARG A 120 0.75 10.46 -24.71
C ARG A 120 2.02 10.51 -25.57
N ASN A 121 1.83 10.60 -26.89
CA ASN A 121 2.91 10.52 -27.89
C ASN A 121 4.09 11.43 -27.54
N ASP A 122 3.83 12.68 -27.14
CA ASP A 122 4.87 13.69 -26.87
C ASP A 122 5.88 13.26 -25.79
N VAL A 123 5.44 12.59 -24.71
CA VAL A 123 6.33 12.09 -23.66
C VAL A 123 6.96 10.76 -24.09
N ALA A 124 6.19 9.92 -24.78
CA ALA A 124 6.65 8.62 -25.27
C ALA A 124 7.77 8.75 -26.33
N ASP A 125 7.75 9.82 -27.12
CA ASP A 125 8.71 10.09 -28.20
C ASP A 125 10.08 10.51 -27.68
N ILE A 126 10.14 11.16 -26.52
CA ILE A 126 11.40 11.53 -25.84
C ILE A 126 12.12 10.28 -25.29
N MET A 127 11.38 9.22 -24.98
CA MET A 127 11.91 7.96 -24.45
C MET A 127 12.45 7.03 -25.54
N SER A 128 13.68 7.29 -25.99
CA SER A 128 14.48 6.42 -26.86
C SER A 128 15.09 5.21 -26.12
N GLY A 129 15.66 4.24 -26.85
CA GLY A 129 16.18 3.00 -26.26
C GLY A 129 17.31 3.18 -25.22
N GLU A 130 18.09 4.27 -25.33
CA GLU A 130 19.15 4.59 -24.35
C GLU A 130 18.61 5.37 -23.16
N THR A 131 17.75 6.36 -23.38
CA THR A 131 17.11 7.16 -22.31
C THR A 131 16.17 6.32 -21.44
N LEU A 132 15.55 5.28 -21.99
CA LEU A 132 14.72 4.32 -21.25
C LEU A 132 15.49 3.49 -20.22
N LYS A 133 16.82 3.38 -20.32
CA LYS A 133 17.63 2.63 -19.35
C LYS A 133 18.09 3.51 -18.19
N ASP A 134 18.11 4.82 -18.38
CA ASP A 134 18.46 5.78 -17.35
C ASP A 134 17.25 6.05 -16.47
N GLU A 135 17.17 5.29 -15.38
CA GLU A 135 16.10 5.42 -14.40
C GLU A 135 15.98 6.84 -13.85
N GLN A 136 17.11 7.52 -13.60
CA GLN A 136 17.08 8.87 -13.04
C GLN A 136 16.52 9.87 -14.04
N PHE A 137 16.95 9.79 -15.31
CA PHE A 137 16.41 10.61 -16.38
C PHE A 137 14.89 10.44 -16.54
N VAL A 138 14.40 9.19 -16.51
CA VAL A 138 12.96 8.91 -16.60
C VAL A 138 12.20 9.49 -15.42
N LEU A 139 12.72 9.34 -14.19
CA LEU A 139 12.11 9.91 -13.00
C LEU A 139 12.04 11.43 -13.07
N ASP A 140 13.11 12.08 -13.52
CA ASP A 140 13.15 13.55 -13.69
C ASP A 140 12.15 14.01 -14.78
N LEU A 141 11.99 13.24 -15.85
CA LEU A 141 11.04 13.52 -16.93
C LEU A 141 9.59 13.46 -16.45
N ILE A 142 9.24 12.45 -15.64
CA ILE A 142 7.86 12.25 -15.16
C ILE A 142 7.55 13.02 -13.88
N GLU A 143 8.54 13.69 -13.27
CA GLU A 143 8.40 14.37 -11.97
C GLU A 143 7.24 15.38 -11.94
N ARG A 144 6.96 16.02 -13.07
CA ARG A 144 5.92 17.05 -13.19
C ARG A 144 4.50 16.50 -13.38
N ASP A 145 4.36 15.24 -13.73
CA ASP A 145 3.07 14.58 -13.92
C ASP A 145 2.85 13.59 -12.79
N LEU A 146 2.13 14.04 -11.75
CA LEU A 146 1.88 13.26 -10.55
C LEU A 146 1.22 11.91 -10.85
N SER A 147 0.25 11.87 -11.77
CA SER A 147 -0.47 10.64 -12.10
C SER A 147 0.46 9.65 -12.79
N VAL A 148 1.31 10.12 -13.71
CA VAL A 148 2.33 9.27 -14.36
C VAL A 148 3.36 8.76 -13.34
N LYS A 149 3.83 9.62 -12.44
CA LYS A 149 4.76 9.25 -11.37
C LYS A 149 4.14 8.21 -10.42
N GLN A 150 2.89 8.39 -10.01
CA GLN A 150 2.14 7.40 -9.23
C GLN A 150 2.02 6.07 -9.99
N ALA A 151 1.65 6.11 -11.27
CA ALA A 151 1.52 4.91 -12.09
C ALA A 151 2.84 4.17 -12.27
N TYR A 152 3.96 4.88 -12.43
CA TYR A 152 5.29 4.28 -12.48
C TYR A 152 5.55 3.43 -11.22
N TRP A 153 5.36 4.00 -10.03
CA TRP A 153 5.58 3.28 -8.77
C TRP A 153 4.56 2.17 -8.54
N GLY A 154 3.29 2.43 -8.84
CA GLY A 154 2.22 1.43 -8.77
C GLY A 154 2.51 0.19 -9.61
N ILE A 155 2.88 0.38 -10.89
CA ILE A 155 3.22 -0.73 -11.79
C ILE A 155 4.45 -1.47 -11.27
N ARG A 156 5.48 -0.74 -10.82
CA ARG A 156 6.73 -1.35 -10.34
C ARG A 156 6.51 -2.25 -9.13
N PHE A 157 5.79 -1.75 -8.13
CA PHE A 157 5.48 -2.51 -6.91
C PHE A 157 4.53 -3.68 -7.22
N ALA A 158 3.55 -3.49 -8.09
CA ALA A 158 2.66 -4.57 -8.52
C ALA A 158 3.42 -5.70 -9.24
N LEU A 159 4.36 -5.36 -10.14
CA LEU A 159 5.22 -6.35 -10.79
C LEU A 159 6.12 -7.09 -9.80
N ALA A 160 6.71 -6.39 -8.83
CA ALA A 160 7.53 -7.01 -7.78
C ALA A 160 6.75 -8.05 -6.96
N ARG A 161 5.44 -7.82 -6.78
CA ARG A 161 4.52 -8.71 -6.05
C ARG A 161 3.85 -9.75 -6.95
N ASN A 162 4.17 -9.79 -8.25
CA ASN A 162 3.46 -10.58 -9.26
C ASN A 162 1.94 -10.32 -9.32
N ASP A 163 1.49 -9.13 -8.92
CA ASP A 163 0.08 -8.73 -8.95
C ASP A 163 -0.29 -8.11 -10.30
N TYR A 164 -0.50 -8.97 -11.30
CA TYR A 164 -0.90 -8.53 -12.63
C TYR A 164 -2.32 -7.92 -12.66
N ALA A 165 -3.17 -8.24 -11.69
CA ALA A 165 -4.49 -7.63 -11.56
C ALA A 165 -4.36 -6.15 -11.20
N SER A 166 -3.49 -5.79 -10.24
CA SER A 166 -3.13 -4.39 -9.95
C SER A 166 -2.58 -3.68 -11.18
N VAL A 167 -1.64 -4.30 -11.91
CA VAL A 167 -1.11 -3.72 -13.15
C VAL A 167 -2.23 -3.41 -14.15
N ALA A 168 -3.22 -4.30 -14.30
CA ALA A 168 -4.36 -4.07 -15.17
C ALA A 168 -5.25 -2.91 -14.70
N ARG A 169 -5.53 -2.83 -13.39
CA ARG A 169 -6.30 -1.73 -12.78
C ARG A 169 -5.61 -0.38 -12.97
N ILE A 170 -4.31 -0.29 -12.73
CA ILE A 170 -3.49 0.93 -12.91
C ILE A 170 -3.49 1.35 -14.39
N LYS A 171 -3.40 0.41 -15.33
CA LYS A 171 -3.54 0.70 -16.76
C LYS A 171 -4.92 1.28 -17.09
N THR A 172 -5.98 0.71 -16.54
CA THR A 172 -7.35 1.20 -16.73
C THR A 172 -7.49 2.62 -16.17
N TRP A 173 -6.93 2.90 -15.00
CA TRP A 173 -6.90 4.23 -14.39
C TRP A 173 -6.22 5.26 -15.30
N ILE A 174 -4.98 5.04 -15.70
CA ILE A 174 -4.23 6.01 -16.51
C ILE A 174 -4.88 6.26 -17.86
N LYS A 175 -5.38 5.20 -18.53
CA LYS A 175 -6.02 5.34 -19.85
C LYS A 175 -7.37 6.06 -19.80
N SER A 176 -8.17 5.79 -18.76
CA SER A 176 -9.58 6.17 -18.74
C SER A 176 -9.84 7.42 -17.90
N VAL A 177 -9.01 7.65 -16.89
CA VAL A 177 -9.20 8.69 -15.87
C VAL A 177 -8.05 9.68 -15.87
N GLY A 178 -6.80 9.20 -15.85
CA GLY A 178 -5.62 10.05 -15.76
C GLY A 178 -5.62 10.88 -14.48
N ASN A 179 -5.38 12.18 -14.62
CA ASN A 179 -5.21 13.13 -13.51
C ASN A 179 -6.50 13.60 -12.82
N LEU A 180 -7.67 13.18 -13.29
CA LEU A 180 -8.96 13.64 -12.75
C LEU A 180 -9.10 13.42 -11.23
N PHE A 181 -8.51 12.34 -10.68
CA PHE A 181 -8.59 12.08 -9.24
C PHE A 181 -7.67 12.96 -8.40
N ASP A 182 -6.62 13.52 -8.99
CA ASP A 182 -5.66 14.39 -8.29
C ASP A 182 -6.14 15.86 -8.19
N GLU A 183 -7.12 16.26 -8.99
CA GLU A 183 -7.61 17.65 -9.11
C GLU A 183 -8.69 18.03 -8.07
N VAL A 184 -9.11 17.11 -7.19
CA VAL A 184 -10.35 17.24 -6.41
C VAL A 184 -10.12 17.28 -4.89
N GLY A 185 -10.75 18.26 -4.22
CA GLY A 185 -10.67 18.46 -2.76
C GLY A 185 -11.45 17.45 -1.89
N GLN A 186 -12.49 16.78 -2.42
CA GLN A 186 -13.14 15.64 -1.76
C GLN A 186 -12.79 14.34 -2.48
N ALA A 187 -11.91 13.55 -1.89
CA ALA A 187 -11.43 12.32 -2.49
C ALA A 187 -12.53 11.25 -2.57
N MET A 188 -12.49 10.49 -3.66
CA MET A 188 -13.13 9.18 -3.75
C MET A 188 -12.64 8.29 -2.59
N GLN A 189 -13.55 7.47 -2.05
CA GLN A 189 -13.25 6.54 -0.96
C GLN A 189 -13.63 5.12 -1.37
N MET A 190 -12.83 4.15 -0.93
CA MET A 190 -13.04 2.75 -1.22
C MET A 190 -12.83 1.93 0.04
N TRP A 191 -13.77 1.03 0.31
CA TRP A 191 -13.71 0.09 1.42
C TRP A 191 -13.95 -1.32 0.92
N PHE A 192 -13.59 -2.27 1.76
CA PHE A 192 -13.52 -3.66 1.41
C PHE A 192 -14.12 -4.51 2.53
N SER A 193 -14.91 -5.52 2.18
CA SER A 193 -15.47 -6.43 3.16
C SER A 193 -15.52 -7.87 2.65
N LEU A 194 -15.17 -8.81 3.54
CA LEU A 194 -15.39 -10.24 3.32
C LEU A 194 -16.83 -10.65 3.68
N THR A 195 -17.42 -9.95 4.65
CA THR A 195 -18.83 -10.06 5.04
C THR A 195 -19.73 -9.24 4.13
N ASP A 196 -21.04 -9.46 4.28
CA ASP A 196 -22.07 -8.68 3.58
C ASP A 196 -21.93 -7.18 3.84
N LEU A 197 -21.56 -6.78 5.05
CA LEU A 197 -21.43 -5.36 5.42
C LEU A 197 -19.98 -4.98 5.72
N PRO A 198 -19.62 -3.69 5.56
CA PRO A 198 -18.36 -3.12 6.05
C PRO A 198 -18.19 -3.26 7.57
N GLY A 199 -16.96 -3.07 8.05
CA GLY A 199 -16.67 -3.03 9.48
C GLY A 199 -17.27 -1.81 10.18
N GLY A 200 -17.28 -1.82 11.52
CA GLY A 200 -17.97 -0.79 12.31
C GLY A 200 -17.44 0.64 12.09
N LYS A 201 -16.15 0.80 11.82
CA LYS A 201 -15.56 2.11 11.50
C LYS A 201 -16.01 2.59 10.13
N GLU A 202 -15.94 1.72 9.13
CA GLU A 202 -16.34 1.99 7.76
C GLU A 202 -17.84 2.28 7.65
N MET A 203 -18.66 1.60 8.46
CA MET A 203 -20.09 1.89 8.60
C MET A 203 -20.34 3.31 9.07
N ALA A 204 -19.63 3.78 10.10
CA ALA A 204 -19.76 5.15 10.59
C ALA A 204 -19.34 6.20 9.53
N GLU A 205 -18.31 5.91 8.73
CA GLU A 205 -17.90 6.76 7.61
C GLU A 205 -18.99 6.83 6.53
N LEU A 206 -19.60 5.70 6.18
CA LEU A 206 -20.69 5.62 5.20
C LEU A 206 -21.98 6.31 5.68
N GLU A 207 -22.31 6.20 6.97
CA GLU A 207 -23.42 6.94 7.57
C GLU A 207 -23.18 8.46 7.50
N GLY A 208 -21.94 8.90 7.75
CA GLY A 208 -21.52 10.29 7.56
C GLY A 208 -21.72 10.79 6.11
N LEU A 209 -21.63 9.88 5.13
CA LEU A 209 -21.91 10.13 3.72
C LEU A 209 -23.41 10.00 3.36
N SER A 210 -24.30 9.88 4.36
CA SER A 210 -25.74 9.71 4.19
C SER A 210 -26.15 8.37 3.54
N PHE A 211 -25.41 7.30 3.81
CA PHE A 211 -25.80 5.92 3.47
C PHE A 211 -26.08 5.14 4.76
N THR A 212 -27.33 4.72 4.95
CA THR A 212 -27.77 4.05 6.17
C THR A 212 -27.48 2.54 6.15
N LEU A 213 -27.53 1.87 7.30
CA LEU A 213 -27.47 0.41 7.36
C LEU A 213 -28.52 -0.26 6.46
N ASP A 214 -29.75 0.25 6.46
CA ASP A 214 -30.85 -0.27 5.64
C ASP A 214 -30.54 -0.15 4.15
N ASP A 215 -29.91 0.96 3.73
CA ASP A 215 -29.45 1.15 2.35
C ASP A 215 -28.44 0.09 1.93
N LEU A 216 -27.45 -0.20 2.78
CA LEU A 216 -26.41 -1.20 2.48
C LEU A 216 -26.98 -2.62 2.44
N GLN A 217 -27.88 -2.95 3.37
CA GLN A 217 -28.61 -4.22 3.36
C GLN A 217 -29.44 -4.37 2.07
N ARG A 218 -30.13 -3.30 1.66
CA ARG A 218 -30.87 -3.27 0.39
C ARG A 218 -29.96 -3.49 -0.81
N MET A 219 -28.79 -2.85 -0.85
CA MET A 219 -27.81 -3.07 -1.93
C MET A 219 -27.35 -4.53 -1.99
N ASN A 220 -27.02 -5.15 -0.85
CA ASN A 220 -26.59 -6.54 -0.79
C ASN A 220 -27.66 -7.53 -1.25
N SER A 221 -28.93 -7.27 -0.93
CA SER A 221 -30.06 -8.14 -1.31
C SER A 221 -30.29 -8.25 -2.82
N GLN A 222 -29.78 -7.30 -3.62
CA GLN A 222 -29.91 -7.34 -5.07
C GLN A 222 -29.06 -8.47 -5.66
N ARG A 223 -29.55 -9.12 -6.71
CA ARG A 223 -28.81 -10.23 -7.37
C ARG A 223 -27.80 -9.75 -8.42
N SER A 224 -28.03 -8.59 -9.03
CA SER A 224 -27.15 -8.03 -10.05
C SER A 224 -25.97 -7.30 -9.41
N ARG A 225 -24.76 -7.49 -9.97
CA ARG A 225 -23.54 -6.77 -9.58
C ARG A 225 -22.88 -6.15 -10.81
N PRO A 226 -22.37 -4.91 -10.72
CA PRO A 226 -22.37 -4.01 -9.54
C PRO A 226 -23.75 -3.37 -9.27
N VAL A 227 -23.98 -2.94 -8.03
CA VAL A 227 -25.16 -2.16 -7.58
C VAL A 227 -24.74 -0.73 -7.36
N VAL A 228 -25.61 0.22 -7.68
CA VAL A 228 -25.38 1.65 -7.46
C VAL A 228 -26.53 2.23 -6.65
N LEU A 229 -26.19 3.04 -5.66
CA LEU A 229 -27.13 3.80 -4.86
C LEU A 229 -26.71 5.27 -4.85
N PHE A 230 -27.70 6.14 -5.02
CA PHE A 230 -27.52 7.59 -4.99
C PHE A 230 -27.88 8.14 -3.61
N SER A 231 -27.11 9.11 -3.14
CA SER A 231 -27.46 10.00 -2.04
C SER A 231 -27.16 11.45 -2.43
N ARG A 232 -27.55 12.40 -1.56
CA ARG A 232 -27.25 13.83 -1.76
C ARG A 232 -25.75 14.15 -1.83
N THR A 233 -24.89 13.29 -1.27
CA THR A 233 -23.43 13.52 -1.21
C THR A 233 -22.71 12.90 -2.42
N GLY A 234 -23.30 11.89 -3.06
CA GLY A 234 -22.67 11.18 -4.16
C GLY A 234 -23.32 9.83 -4.46
N TYR A 235 -22.54 8.95 -5.08
CA TYR A 235 -22.94 7.61 -5.46
C TYR A 235 -22.11 6.58 -4.71
N LEU A 236 -22.79 5.59 -4.13
CA LEU A 236 -22.17 4.40 -3.56
C LEU A 236 -22.33 3.24 -4.54
N VAL A 237 -21.23 2.60 -4.87
CA VAL A 237 -21.17 1.43 -5.75
C VAL A 237 -20.76 0.22 -4.92
N LEU A 238 -21.55 -0.85 -5.01
CA LEU A 238 -21.20 -2.18 -4.49
C LEU A 238 -20.81 -3.07 -5.66
N SER A 239 -19.56 -3.51 -5.69
CA SER A 239 -19.06 -4.50 -6.64
C SER A 239 -18.55 -5.73 -5.90
N GLU A 240 -18.48 -6.85 -6.61
CA GLU A 240 -17.92 -8.10 -6.12
C GLU A 240 -16.74 -8.51 -6.99
N GLN A 241 -15.71 -9.04 -6.36
CA GLN A 241 -14.60 -9.70 -7.04
C GLN A 241 -14.36 -11.07 -6.41
N SER A 242 -14.27 -12.09 -7.27
CA SER A 242 -13.84 -13.43 -6.85
C SER A 242 -12.33 -13.43 -6.72
N LEU A 243 -11.82 -13.93 -5.59
CA LEU A 243 -10.41 -14.32 -5.51
C LEU A 243 -10.21 -15.57 -6.36
N GLU A 244 -9.30 -15.50 -7.34
CA GLU A 244 -9.02 -16.61 -8.25
C GLU A 244 -8.79 -17.90 -7.43
N LYS A 245 -9.54 -18.95 -7.76
CA LYS A 245 -9.51 -20.30 -7.14
C LYS A 245 -10.16 -20.44 -5.74
N SER A 246 -10.90 -19.45 -5.26
CA SER A 246 -11.71 -19.60 -4.03
C SER A 246 -13.18 -19.24 -4.28
N GLU A 247 -14.09 -19.85 -3.52
CA GLU A 247 -15.50 -19.43 -3.45
C GLU A 247 -15.66 -18.11 -2.64
N THR A 248 -14.57 -17.57 -2.11
CA THR A 248 -14.57 -16.34 -1.32
C THR A 248 -14.80 -15.15 -2.24
N ILE A 249 -15.95 -14.51 -2.06
CA ILE A 249 -16.32 -13.26 -2.72
C ILE A 249 -15.89 -12.09 -1.83
N PHE A 250 -15.15 -11.17 -2.43
CA PHE A 250 -14.73 -9.93 -1.80
C PHE A 250 -15.60 -8.78 -2.30
N ARG A 251 -16.21 -8.04 -1.38
CA ARG A 251 -17.06 -6.88 -1.69
C ARG A 251 -16.24 -5.60 -1.68
N ILE A 252 -16.49 -4.77 -2.68
CA ILE A 252 -15.85 -3.49 -2.90
C ILE A 252 -16.94 -2.43 -2.81
N TRP A 253 -16.78 -1.53 -1.85
CA TRP A 253 -17.64 -0.38 -1.62
C TRP A 253 -16.91 0.85 -2.12
N LEU A 254 -17.42 1.50 -3.15
CA LEU A 254 -16.81 2.67 -3.76
C LEU A 254 -17.76 3.86 -3.66
N PHE A 255 -17.34 4.90 -2.95
CA PHE A 255 -18.02 6.17 -2.93
C PHE A 255 -17.39 7.15 -3.93
N LEU A 256 -18.23 7.75 -4.76
CA LEU A 256 -17.87 8.80 -5.71
C LEU A 256 -18.73 10.04 -5.47
N PRO A 257 -18.11 11.20 -5.18
CA PRO A 257 -18.80 12.49 -5.21
C PRO A 257 -19.50 12.75 -6.54
N LEU A 258 -20.57 13.55 -6.52
CA LEU A 258 -21.40 13.82 -7.70
C LEU A 258 -20.61 14.31 -8.92
N HIS A 259 -19.63 15.19 -8.72
CA HIS A 259 -18.84 15.73 -9.81
C HIS A 259 -17.95 14.65 -10.46
N LEU A 260 -17.29 13.79 -9.67
CA LEU A 260 -16.51 12.66 -10.20
C LEU A 260 -17.42 11.66 -10.92
N TRP A 261 -18.60 11.36 -10.37
CA TRP A 261 -19.57 10.51 -11.04
C TRP A 261 -19.96 11.07 -12.41
N ASN A 262 -20.28 12.36 -12.49
CA ASN A 262 -20.66 13.01 -13.73
C ASN A 262 -19.51 13.02 -14.76
N GLU A 263 -18.28 13.27 -14.34
CA GLU A 263 -17.11 13.20 -15.22
C GLU A 263 -16.90 11.77 -15.77
N LEU A 264 -16.91 10.77 -14.90
CA LEU A 264 -16.61 9.39 -15.26
C LEU A 264 -17.74 8.71 -16.04
N ARG A 265 -18.97 8.80 -15.52
CA ARG A 265 -20.13 8.10 -16.05
C ARG A 265 -20.81 8.89 -17.16
N GLU A 266 -21.03 10.20 -16.97
CA GLU A 266 -21.83 10.99 -17.91
C GLU A 266 -21.01 11.58 -19.04
N LYS A 267 -19.80 12.08 -18.78
CA LYS A 267 -18.95 12.66 -19.84
C LYS A 267 -18.09 11.61 -20.53
N ARG A 268 -17.34 10.82 -19.76
CA ARG A 268 -16.42 9.80 -20.29
C ARG A 268 -17.08 8.46 -20.63
N LYS A 269 -18.36 8.29 -20.27
CA LYS A 269 -19.19 7.10 -20.59
C LYS A 269 -18.59 5.77 -20.12
N LEU A 270 -17.78 5.79 -19.06
CA LEU A 270 -17.20 4.57 -18.50
C LEU A 270 -18.29 3.66 -17.93
N SER A 271 -18.09 2.35 -18.05
CA SER A 271 -18.94 1.37 -17.35
C SER A 271 -18.64 1.38 -15.86
N ILE A 272 -19.59 0.92 -15.04
CA ILE A 272 -19.41 0.88 -13.57
C ILE A 272 -18.20 -0.01 -13.19
N ARG A 273 -17.97 -1.10 -13.93
CA ARG A 273 -16.81 -1.98 -13.71
C ARG A 273 -15.49 -1.29 -14.03
N GLU A 274 -15.43 -0.50 -15.11
CA GLU A 274 -14.24 0.30 -15.44
C GLU A 274 -13.99 1.38 -14.39
N ILE A 275 -15.05 2.02 -13.89
CA ILE A 275 -14.96 3.01 -12.80
C ILE A 275 -14.38 2.37 -11.54
N VAL A 276 -14.89 1.21 -11.11
CA VAL A 276 -14.36 0.48 -9.95
C VAL A 276 -12.89 0.09 -10.17
N SER A 277 -12.57 -0.48 -11.33
CA SER A 277 -11.20 -0.89 -11.70
C SER A 277 -10.22 0.30 -11.70
N ALA A 278 -10.59 1.41 -12.34
CA ALA A 278 -9.78 2.62 -12.37
C ALA A 278 -9.62 3.25 -10.98
N SER A 279 -10.69 3.27 -10.19
CA SER A 279 -10.68 3.84 -8.84
C SER A 279 -9.72 3.08 -7.92
N TRP A 280 -9.75 1.75 -7.99
CA TRP A 280 -8.83 0.91 -7.24
C TRP A 280 -7.40 1.03 -7.79
N GLY A 281 -7.21 1.03 -9.12
CA GLY A 281 -5.89 1.24 -9.72
C GLY A 281 -5.22 2.55 -9.30
N TYR A 282 -6.00 3.62 -9.12
CA TYR A 282 -5.51 4.88 -8.56
C TYR A 282 -5.03 4.73 -7.11
N ILE A 283 -5.82 4.07 -6.25
CA ILE A 283 -5.47 3.84 -4.85
C ILE A 283 -4.19 2.99 -4.76
N ASP A 284 -4.11 1.90 -5.54
CA ASP A 284 -2.93 1.03 -5.61
C ASP A 284 -1.66 1.84 -5.99
N ALA A 285 -1.76 2.71 -6.99
CA ALA A 285 -0.64 3.53 -7.47
C ALA A 285 -0.24 4.63 -6.46
N ARG A 286 -1.21 5.30 -5.86
CA ARG A 286 -0.98 6.32 -4.84
C ARG A 286 -0.33 5.73 -3.60
N ASP A 287 -0.80 4.58 -3.14
CA ASP A 287 -0.28 3.92 -1.95
C ASP A 287 1.13 3.36 -2.20
N ALA A 288 1.39 2.83 -3.41
CA ALA A 288 2.75 2.44 -3.82
C ALA A 288 3.72 3.63 -3.87
N MET A 289 3.29 4.80 -4.36
CA MET A 289 4.12 6.00 -4.35
C MET A 289 4.46 6.46 -2.92
N ARG A 290 3.50 6.42 -2.00
CA ARG A 290 3.75 6.71 -0.57
C ARG A 290 4.70 5.70 0.06
N GLU A 291 4.51 4.42 -0.23
CA GLU A 291 5.38 3.36 0.29
C GLU A 291 6.82 3.50 -0.19
N MET A 292 7.01 3.88 -1.47
CA MET A 292 8.32 4.13 -2.07
C MET A 292 9.13 5.19 -1.30
N GLU A 293 8.49 6.21 -0.73
CA GLU A 293 9.17 7.28 0.02
C GLU A 293 9.93 6.77 1.26
N TYR A 294 9.58 5.58 1.76
CA TYR A 294 10.26 4.95 2.89
C TYR A 294 11.52 4.19 2.50
N TYR A 295 11.68 3.85 1.22
CA TYR A 295 12.84 3.09 0.75
C TYR A 295 14.09 3.95 0.68
N GLY A 296 15.24 3.34 0.96
CA GLY A 296 16.52 4.00 0.86
C GLY A 296 16.83 4.39 -0.58
N LYS A 297 17.16 5.66 -0.83
CA LYS A 297 17.87 6.02 -2.07
C LYS A 297 19.22 5.33 -2.00
N LYS A 298 19.60 4.56 -3.03
CA LYS A 298 20.91 3.89 -3.15
C LYS A 298 21.99 4.77 -2.53
N THR A 299 22.50 4.39 -1.37
CA THR A 299 23.72 4.98 -0.85
C THR A 299 24.74 4.70 -1.92
N GLN A 300 25.22 5.74 -2.61
CA GLN A 300 26.39 5.60 -3.47
C GLN A 300 27.44 4.94 -2.60
N THR A 301 27.77 3.69 -2.91
CA THR A 301 28.92 3.02 -2.36
C THR A 301 30.09 3.89 -2.77
N THR A 302 30.51 4.78 -1.88
CA THR A 302 31.84 5.37 -1.92
C THR A 302 32.78 4.20 -1.86
N THR A 303 33.22 3.76 -3.04
CA THR A 303 34.43 2.98 -3.22
C THR A 303 35.52 3.73 -2.49
N SER A 304 35.90 3.24 -1.31
CA SER A 304 37.14 3.66 -0.68
C SER A 304 38.27 3.33 -1.67
N PRO A 305 39.11 4.30 -2.08
CA PRO A 305 40.34 3.95 -2.76
C PRO A 305 41.25 3.23 -1.77
N ASN A 306 41.81 2.11 -2.23
CA ASN A 306 42.89 1.37 -1.56
C ASN A 306 44.12 2.25 -1.31
#